data_AF-Q8H755-F1
#
_entry.id   AF-Q8H755-F1
#
_cell.length_a   1.000
_cell.length_b   1.000
_cell.length_c   1.000
_cell.angle_alpha   90.00
_cell.angle_beta   90.00
_cell.angle_gamma   90.00
#
_symmetry.space_group_name_H-M   'P 1'
#
loop_
_entity.id
_entity.type
_entity.pdbx_description
1 polymer ?
#
loop_
_entity_poly.entity_id
_entity_poly.type
_entity_poly.pdbx_seq_one_letter_code
_entity_poly.pdbx_strand_id
1 'polypeptide(L)'
;DQSDTVSGLTVSGNTIVNSVNGIRIKTIIGLKGLVSNAKYTNNKLTNVKNAIVIHSDYSKSKGGYTGSATSDVSIQGVTISGLSGTATNLYDIVANPKAVSGWTFSGVTVSASSKGSCSGQPSSITC
;
A
#
# COMPACT_ATOMS: atom_id res chain seq x y z
N ASP A 1 20.55 -5.12 0.74
CA ASP A 1 21.15 -4.08 1.58
C ASP A 1 20.30 -3.96 2.83
N GLN A 2 20.84 -4.29 4.01
CA GLN A 2 20.06 -4.38 5.26
C GLN A 2 19.88 -3.02 5.95
N SER A 3 20.58 -1.97 5.50
CA SER A 3 20.57 -0.65 6.13
C SER A 3 19.18 0.01 6.14
N ASP A 4 18.37 -0.22 5.11
CA ASP A 4 17.02 0.35 4.97
C ASP A 4 15.96 -0.76 4.97
N THR A 5 15.70 -1.32 6.16
CA THR A 5 14.77 -2.43 6.35
C THR A 5 13.63 -2.09 7.29
N VAL A 6 12.39 -2.38 6.86
CA VAL A 6 11.22 -2.51 7.71
C VAL A 6 10.79 -3.98 7.67
N SER A 7 10.73 -4.64 8.82
CA SER A 7 10.28 -6.03 8.91
C SER A 7 9.34 -6.25 10.09
N GLY A 8 8.25 -7.01 9.87
CA GLY A 8 7.35 -7.46 10.94
C GLY A 8 6.43 -6.39 11.52
N LEU A 9 6.28 -5.24 10.84
CA LEU A 9 5.36 -4.18 11.26
C LEU A 9 3.93 -4.72 11.39
N THR A 10 3.26 -4.45 12.51
CA THR A 10 1.84 -4.73 12.70
C THR A 10 1.09 -3.45 13.06
N VAL A 11 0.02 -3.15 12.32
CA VAL A 11 -0.87 -2.01 12.53
C VAL A 11 -2.30 -2.54 12.61
N SER A 12 -2.86 -2.61 13.81
CA SER A 12 -4.12 -3.30 14.05
C SER A 12 -5.14 -2.48 14.83
N GLY A 13 -6.43 -2.62 14.49
CA GLY A 13 -7.55 -2.07 15.28
C GLY A 13 -7.67 -0.55 15.26
N ASN A 14 -7.03 0.13 14.31
CA ASN A 14 -7.03 1.59 14.25
C ASN A 14 -8.26 2.11 13.52
N THR A 15 -8.65 3.36 13.83
CA THR A 15 -9.62 4.12 13.04
C THR A 15 -8.93 5.30 12.38
N ILE A 16 -9.02 5.41 11.05
CA ILE A 16 -8.43 6.50 10.25
C ILE A 16 -9.59 7.36 9.72
N VAL A 17 -9.60 8.65 10.08
CA VAL A 17 -10.73 9.55 9.85
C VAL A 17 -10.31 10.76 9.02
N ASN A 18 -11.18 11.22 8.11
CA ASN A 18 -11.03 12.48 7.35
C ASN A 18 -9.63 12.67 6.74
N SER A 19 -9.11 11.59 6.14
CA SER A 19 -7.71 11.50 5.74
C SER A 19 -7.55 11.27 4.26
N VAL A 20 -6.43 11.72 3.70
CA VAL A 20 -6.13 11.48 2.28
C VAL A 20 -5.89 9.99 2.02
N ASN A 21 -5.22 9.28 2.92
CA ASN A 21 -4.88 7.87 2.73
C ASN A 21 -5.27 7.06 3.97
N GLY A 22 -5.72 5.83 3.74
CA GLY A 22 -5.86 4.80 4.76
C GLY A 22 -4.52 4.10 4.96
N ILE A 23 -4.44 2.84 4.52
CA ILE A 23 -3.17 2.10 4.55
C ILE A 23 -2.28 2.61 3.42
N ARG A 24 -1.06 3.03 3.77
CA ARG A 24 -0.08 3.52 2.78
C ARG A 24 1.31 2.94 2.98
N ILE A 25 1.85 2.35 1.91
CA ILE A 25 3.26 1.98 1.76
C ILE A 25 3.84 2.79 0.59
N LYS A 26 4.98 3.45 0.79
CA LYS A 26 5.66 4.19 -0.27
C LYS A 26 7.17 3.98 -0.21
N THR A 27 7.78 3.67 -1.35
CA THR A 27 9.24 3.48 -1.45
C THR A 27 9.84 4.47 -2.45
N ILE A 28 11.08 4.89 -2.19
CA ILE A 28 11.74 5.95 -2.95
C ILE A 28 12.33 5.36 -4.24
N ILE A 29 12.11 6.05 -5.36
CA ILE A 29 12.67 5.69 -6.68
C ILE A 29 14.20 5.55 -6.65
N GLY A 30 14.73 4.59 -7.40
CA GLY A 30 16.18 4.36 -7.54
C GLY A 30 16.89 3.84 -6.28
N LEU A 31 16.18 3.68 -5.16
CA LEU A 31 16.74 3.11 -3.94
C LEU A 31 16.46 1.61 -3.83
N LYS A 32 17.31 0.92 -3.07
CA LYS A 32 17.16 -0.48 -2.67
C LYS A 32 16.84 -0.55 -1.18
N GLY A 33 16.24 -1.64 -0.74
CA GLY A 33 15.85 -1.84 0.66
C GLY A 33 14.85 -2.98 0.78
N LEU A 34 14.27 -3.14 1.96
CA LEU A 34 13.31 -4.20 2.24
C LEU A 34 12.13 -3.71 3.09
N VAL A 35 10.92 -3.93 2.62
CA VAL A 35 9.68 -3.92 3.41
C VAL A 35 9.16 -5.35 3.41
N SER A 36 9.13 -5.99 4.57
CA SER A 36 8.72 -7.39 4.68
C SER A 36 7.73 -7.64 5.82
N ASN A 37 6.79 -8.55 5.59
CA ASN A 37 5.87 -9.05 6.63
C ASN A 37 5.08 -7.92 7.33
N ALA A 38 4.69 -6.88 6.57
CA ALA A 38 3.86 -5.79 7.08
C ALA A 38 2.39 -6.25 7.15
N LYS A 39 1.78 -6.15 8.33
CA LYS A 39 0.42 -6.61 8.61
C LYS A 39 -0.47 -5.44 9.03
N TYR A 40 -1.57 -5.26 8.30
CA TYR A 40 -2.62 -4.30 8.62
C TYR A 40 -3.91 -5.07 8.86
N THR A 41 -4.36 -5.14 10.11
CA THR A 41 -5.46 -6.03 10.52
C THR A 41 -6.58 -5.25 11.19
N ASN A 42 -7.83 -5.48 10.80
CA ASN A 42 -9.03 -4.92 11.45
C ASN A 42 -9.01 -3.39 11.60
N ASN A 43 -8.44 -2.68 10.64
CA ASN A 43 -8.47 -1.22 10.63
C ASN A 43 -9.77 -0.72 9.99
N LYS A 44 -10.26 0.43 10.46
CA LYS A 44 -11.50 1.07 9.99
C LYS A 44 -11.21 2.43 9.37
N LEU A 45 -11.84 2.70 8.23
CA LEU A 45 -11.75 3.98 7.52
C LEU A 45 -13.05 4.77 7.66
N THR A 46 -12.96 6.08 7.89
CA THR A 46 -14.10 6.99 7.88
C THR A 46 -13.78 8.19 7.02
N ASN A 47 -14.47 8.34 5.90
CA ASN A 47 -14.31 9.48 4.99
C ASN A 47 -12.86 9.66 4.53
N VAL A 48 -12.28 8.60 3.95
CA VAL A 48 -10.90 8.59 3.46
C VAL A 48 -10.87 8.70 1.94
N LYS A 49 -9.91 9.44 1.37
CA LYS A 49 -9.82 9.54 -0.10
C LYS A 49 -9.34 8.22 -0.74
N ASN A 50 -8.19 7.70 -0.34
CA ASN A 50 -7.62 6.45 -0.89
C ASN A 50 -7.49 5.38 0.21
N ALA A 51 -8.21 4.26 0.10
CA ALA A 51 -8.24 3.24 1.15
C ALA A 51 -6.91 2.47 1.26
N ILE A 52 -6.44 1.92 0.14
CA ILE A 52 -5.18 1.16 0.05
C ILE A 52 -4.28 1.84 -0.98
N VAL A 53 -3.11 2.29 -0.51
CA VAL A 53 -2.11 2.99 -1.32
C VAL A 53 -0.77 2.26 -1.24
N ILE A 54 -0.28 1.73 -2.35
CA ILE A 54 1.04 1.11 -2.39
C ILE A 54 1.80 1.60 -3.62
N HIS A 55 2.83 2.42 -3.38
CA HIS A 55 3.58 3.10 -4.42
C HIS A 55 5.07 2.82 -4.31
N SER A 56 5.69 2.46 -5.43
CA SER A 56 7.15 2.32 -5.53
C SER A 56 7.75 3.33 -6.52
N ASP A 57 7.07 4.48 -6.65
CA ASP A 57 7.39 5.59 -7.54
C ASP A 57 7.53 6.94 -6.78
N TYR A 58 7.72 6.91 -5.46
CA TYR A 58 7.81 8.12 -4.66
C TYR A 58 9.14 8.85 -4.88
N SER A 59 9.08 10.12 -5.22
CA SER A 59 10.26 10.99 -5.31
C SER A 59 10.31 11.93 -4.10
N LYS A 60 11.43 11.87 -3.37
CA LYS A 60 11.69 12.77 -2.23
C LYS A 60 11.86 14.23 -2.70
N SER A 61 12.49 14.47 -3.85
CA SER A 61 12.70 15.81 -4.40
C SER A 61 11.40 16.45 -4.91
N LYS A 62 10.51 15.65 -5.51
CA LYS A 62 9.16 16.10 -5.92
C LYS A 62 8.20 16.22 -4.74
N GLY A 63 8.45 15.48 -3.66
CA GLY A 63 7.50 15.32 -2.56
C GLY A 63 6.27 14.49 -2.93
N GLY A 64 6.32 13.70 -4.01
CA GLY A 64 5.14 13.01 -4.56
C GLY A 64 5.49 11.89 -5.55
N TYR A 65 4.45 11.29 -6.11
CA TYR A 65 4.54 10.18 -7.05
C TYR A 65 4.95 10.65 -8.45
N THR A 66 5.83 9.89 -9.11
CA THR A 66 6.32 10.22 -10.46
C THR A 66 5.47 9.60 -11.56
N GLY A 67 4.68 8.57 -11.26
CA GLY A 67 4.01 7.70 -12.22
C GLY A 67 4.91 6.60 -12.79
N SER A 68 6.19 6.57 -12.42
CA SER A 68 7.17 5.58 -12.90
C SER A 68 7.79 4.83 -11.72
N ALA A 69 7.35 3.58 -11.55
CA ALA A 69 7.68 2.71 -10.43
C ALA A 69 9.10 2.13 -10.55
N THR A 70 10.11 2.95 -10.27
CA THR A 70 11.54 2.60 -10.42
C THR A 70 12.28 2.37 -9.11
N SER A 71 11.56 2.26 -7.99
CA SER A 71 12.17 1.79 -6.73
C SER A 71 12.53 0.31 -6.84
N ASP A 72 13.72 -0.05 -6.37
CA ASP A 72 14.21 -1.42 -6.23
C ASP A 72 14.04 -1.94 -4.78
N VAL A 73 13.32 -1.20 -3.93
CA VAL A 73 12.97 -1.66 -2.59
C VAL A 73 11.99 -2.83 -2.71
N SER A 74 12.38 -3.98 -2.16
CA SER A 74 11.53 -5.17 -2.17
C SER A 74 10.37 -5.00 -1.18
N ILE A 75 9.12 -5.12 -1.64
CA ILE A 75 7.92 -5.07 -0.80
C ILE A 75 7.25 -6.45 -0.81
N GLN A 76 7.51 -7.25 0.21
CA GLN A 76 7.11 -8.65 0.27
C GLN A 76 6.26 -9.00 1.50
N GLY A 77 5.32 -9.93 1.36
CA GLY A 77 4.57 -10.43 2.51
C GLY A 77 3.62 -9.40 3.14
N VAL A 78 3.03 -8.51 2.34
CA VAL A 78 2.07 -7.52 2.84
C VAL A 78 0.72 -8.19 3.07
N THR A 79 0.18 -8.08 4.29
CA THR A 79 -1.17 -8.55 4.63
C THR A 79 -2.06 -7.36 4.94
N ILE A 80 -3.18 -7.23 4.23
CA ILE A 80 -4.28 -6.33 4.60
C ILE A 80 -5.50 -7.22 4.84
N SER A 81 -5.99 -7.23 6.08
CA SER A 81 -7.12 -8.09 6.46
C SER A 81 -8.14 -7.34 7.30
N GLY A 82 -9.42 -7.56 7.03
CA GLY A 82 -10.52 -6.93 7.79
C GLY A 82 -10.58 -5.41 7.67
N LEU A 83 -10.06 -4.83 6.57
CA LEU A 83 -10.16 -3.40 6.32
C LEU A 83 -11.61 -3.04 5.97
N SER A 84 -12.23 -2.17 6.77
CA SER A 84 -13.65 -1.81 6.62
C SER A 84 -13.86 -0.30 6.64
N GLY A 85 -15.06 0.16 6.28
CA GLY A 85 -15.46 1.56 6.41
C GLY A 85 -15.71 2.26 5.07
N THR A 86 -15.45 3.57 4.97
CA THR A 86 -15.78 4.38 3.78
C THR A 86 -14.58 5.04 3.13
N ALA A 87 -14.53 5.02 1.80
CA ALA A 87 -13.52 5.73 1.04
C ALA A 87 -14.03 6.27 -0.31
N THR A 88 -13.25 7.13 -0.97
CA THR A 88 -13.50 7.47 -2.38
C THR A 88 -12.94 6.38 -3.30
N ASN A 89 -11.65 6.11 -3.24
CA ASN A 89 -10.97 5.10 -4.05
C ASN A 89 -10.59 3.89 -3.18
N LEU A 90 -10.91 2.69 -3.65
CA LEU A 90 -10.49 1.46 -2.97
C LEU A 90 -8.97 1.24 -3.15
N TYR A 91 -8.47 1.36 -4.37
CA TYR A 91 -7.06 1.13 -4.70
C TYR A 91 -6.40 2.32 -5.38
N ASP A 92 -5.16 2.61 -4.97
CA ASP A 92 -4.21 3.52 -5.62
C ASP A 92 -2.84 2.84 -5.57
N ILE A 93 -2.58 1.95 -6.54
CA ILE A 93 -1.38 1.09 -6.53
C ILE A 93 -0.57 1.30 -7.81
N VAL A 94 0.69 1.68 -7.64
CA VAL A 94 1.70 1.81 -8.71
C VAL A 94 3.00 1.22 -8.20
N ALA A 95 3.26 -0.04 -8.53
CA ALA A 95 4.38 -0.81 -8.01
C ALA A 95 5.31 -1.30 -9.13
N ASN A 96 6.59 -1.50 -8.80
CA ASN A 96 7.56 -2.15 -9.65
C ASN A 96 7.29 -3.66 -9.61
N PRO A 97 6.80 -4.30 -10.68
CA PRO A 97 6.42 -5.71 -10.66
C PRO A 97 7.61 -6.65 -10.38
N LYS A 98 8.85 -6.18 -10.54
CA LYS A 98 10.07 -6.94 -10.23
C LYS A 98 10.44 -6.91 -8.75
N ALA A 99 9.84 -6.02 -7.96
CA ALA A 99 10.19 -5.77 -6.56
C ALA A 99 9.08 -6.10 -5.57
N VAL A 100 7.95 -6.68 -6.01
CA VAL A 100 6.80 -6.94 -5.14
C VAL A 100 6.35 -8.40 -5.22
N SER A 101 6.00 -8.98 -4.07
CA SER A 101 5.58 -10.39 -4.01
C SER A 101 4.80 -10.72 -2.72
N GLY A 102 4.02 -11.80 -2.75
CA GLY A 102 3.40 -12.35 -1.55
C GLY A 102 2.44 -11.39 -0.83
N TRP A 103 1.65 -10.61 -1.57
CA TRP A 103 0.62 -9.77 -0.96
C TRP A 103 -0.68 -10.56 -0.80
N THR A 104 -1.40 -10.29 0.28
CA THR A 104 -2.69 -10.92 0.59
C THR A 104 -3.66 -9.88 1.11
N PHE A 105 -4.72 -9.62 0.33
CA PHE A 105 -5.85 -8.77 0.74
C PHE A 105 -7.06 -9.65 0.99
N SER A 106 -7.64 -9.57 2.19
CA SER A 106 -8.77 -10.42 2.59
C SER A 106 -9.74 -9.65 3.50
N GLY A 107 -11.04 -9.96 3.43
CA GLY A 107 -12.04 -9.28 4.24
C GLY A 107 -12.03 -7.75 4.07
N VAL A 108 -11.72 -7.26 2.86
CA VAL A 108 -11.77 -5.83 2.54
C VAL A 108 -13.22 -5.49 2.22
N THR A 109 -13.90 -4.82 3.15
CA THR A 109 -15.33 -4.46 3.09
C THR A 109 -15.53 -2.95 3.07
N VAL A 110 -14.57 -2.22 2.50
CA VAL A 110 -14.65 -0.76 2.35
C VAL A 110 -15.70 -0.40 1.31
N SER A 111 -16.70 0.38 1.69
CA SER A 111 -17.63 1.04 0.77
C SER A 111 -16.90 2.19 0.07
N ALA A 112 -16.35 1.90 -1.12
CA ALA A 112 -15.68 2.87 -1.96
C ALA A 112 -16.59 3.35 -3.10
N SER A 113 -16.57 4.64 -3.44
CA SER A 113 -17.31 5.17 -4.60
C SER A 113 -16.64 4.84 -5.94
N SER A 114 -15.35 4.51 -5.92
CA SER A 114 -14.57 4.06 -7.07
C SER A 114 -13.68 2.89 -6.68
N LYS A 115 -13.55 1.93 -7.60
CA LYS A 115 -12.60 0.83 -7.46
C LYS A 115 -11.14 1.31 -7.46
N GLY A 116 -10.86 2.42 -8.15
CA GLY A 116 -9.50 2.91 -8.36
C GLY A 116 -8.71 2.05 -9.35
N SER A 117 -7.38 2.03 -9.21
CA SER A 117 -6.50 1.33 -10.16
C SER A 117 -5.31 0.65 -9.48
N CYS A 118 -4.79 -0.38 -10.14
CA CYS A 118 -3.60 -1.10 -9.74
C CYS A 118 -2.72 -1.34 -10.95
N SER A 119 -1.43 -1.05 -10.80
CA SER A 119 -0.39 -1.34 -11.78
C SER A 119 0.82 -1.95 -11.08
N GLY A 120 1.31 -3.07 -11.61
CA GLY A 120 2.52 -3.76 -11.14
C GLY A 120 2.40 -4.49 -9.80
N GLN A 121 1.19 -4.64 -9.25
CA GLN A 121 0.91 -5.49 -8.10
C GLN A 121 1.23 -6.98 -8.39
N PRO A 122 1.46 -7.80 -7.35
CA PRO A 122 1.55 -9.25 -7.52
C PRO A 122 0.28 -9.85 -8.12
N SER A 123 0.42 -10.92 -8.91
CA SER A 123 -0.72 -11.60 -9.56
C SER A 123 -1.75 -12.18 -8.61
N SER A 124 -1.40 -12.38 -7.33
CA SER A 124 -2.33 -12.79 -6.28
C SER A 124 -3.33 -11.70 -5.88
N ILE A 125 -3.11 -10.45 -6.29
CA ILE A 125 -3.98 -9.32 -5.98
C ILE A 125 -4.87 -9.02 -7.17
N THR A 126 -6.17 -9.30 -6.99
CA THR A 126 -7.20 -8.80 -7.87
C THR A 126 -7.70 -7.47 -7.34
N CYS A 127 -7.37 -6.43 -8.09
CA CYS A 127 -8.18 -5.22 -8.11
C CYS A 127 -9.30 -5.52 -9.10
#